data_AF-A0A952T0L5-F1
#
_entry.id   AF-A0A952T0L5-F1
#
_cell.length_a   1.000
_cell.length_b   1.000
_cell.length_c   1.000
_cell.angle_alpha   90.00
_cell.angle_beta   90.00
_cell.angle_gamma   90.00
#
_symmetry.space_group_name_H-M   'P 1'
#
loop_
_entity.id
_entity.type
_entity.pdbx_description
1 polymer ?
#
loop_
_entity_poly.entity_id
_entity_poly.type
_entity_poly.pdbx_seq_one_letter_code
_entity_poly.pdbx_strand_id
1 'polypeptide(L)'
;MGASIRETTVQYQSGNVGMKAFVAAPETKDKRPAILIVQEWWGLTDHIKDIARRYAAEGYVAMAPDLYSRLGHALTTDAGEAGKLMNTLKQEDGLADLNATV
;
A
#
# COMPACT_ATOMS: atom_id res chain seq x y z
N MET A 1 23.15 11.54 -7.21
CA MET A 1 22.19 10.89 -8.13
C MET A 1 21.38 9.92 -7.29
N GLY A 2 20.05 10.11 -7.20
CA GLY A 2 19.19 9.17 -6.48
C GLY A 2 19.23 7.80 -7.15
N ALA A 3 18.99 6.74 -6.40
CA ALA A 3 18.88 5.40 -6.98
C ALA A 3 17.71 5.38 -7.99
N SER A 4 17.90 4.74 -9.15
CA SER A 4 16.78 4.41 -10.04
C SER A 4 15.79 3.51 -9.28
N ILE A 5 14.49 3.82 -9.39
CA ILE A 5 13.42 3.09 -8.71
C ILE A 5 12.57 2.34 -9.73
N ARG A 6 12.13 1.12 -9.38
CA ARG A 6 11.09 0.38 -10.09
C ARG A 6 9.78 0.45 -9.31
N GLU A 7 8.68 0.58 -10.04
CA GLU A 7 7.32 0.61 -9.49
C GLU A 7 6.53 -0.57 -10.04
N THR A 8 5.76 -1.23 -9.19
CA THR A 8 4.87 -2.31 -9.60
C THR A 8 3.64 -2.38 -8.71
N THR A 9 2.53 -2.85 -9.27
CA THR A 9 1.37 -3.27 -8.48
C THR A 9 1.44 -4.78 -8.35
N VAL A 10 1.54 -5.26 -7.12
CA VAL A 10 1.50 -6.70 -6.82
C VAL A 10 0.10 -7.10 -6.34
N GLN A 11 -0.25 -8.35 -6.59
CA GLN A 11 -1.46 -8.99 -6.09
C GLN A 11 -1.07 -10.10 -5.14
N TYR A 12 -1.80 -10.20 -4.02
CA TYR A 12 -1.58 -11.22 -3.00
C TYR A 12 -2.91 -11.60 -2.34
N GLN A 13 -2.91 -12.63 -1.50
CA GLN A 13 -4.10 -13.11 -0.80
C GLN A 13 -4.03 -12.77 0.68
N SER A 14 -5.11 -12.21 1.22
CA SER A 14 -5.38 -12.12 2.65
C SER A 14 -6.56 -13.05 2.97
N GLY A 15 -6.26 -14.28 3.38
CA GLY A 15 -7.26 -15.36 3.43
C GLY A 15 -7.85 -15.62 2.05
N ASN A 16 -9.16 -15.38 1.89
CA ASN A 16 -9.88 -15.52 0.62
C ASN A 16 -10.08 -14.19 -0.12
N VAL A 17 -9.43 -13.12 0.34
CA VAL A 17 -9.54 -11.78 -0.25
C VAL A 17 -8.33 -11.52 -1.14
N GLY A 18 -8.59 -11.18 -2.40
CA GLY A 18 -7.57 -10.67 -3.31
C GLY A 18 -7.20 -9.23 -2.97
N MET A 19 -5.95 -9.03 -2.55
CA MET A 19 -5.38 -7.73 -2.20
C MET A 19 -4.47 -7.21 -3.30
N LYS A 20 -4.39 -5.89 -3.43
CA LYS A 20 -3.38 -5.19 -4.22
C LYS A 20 -2.46 -4.38 -3.32
N ALA A 21 -1.22 -4.21 -3.74
CA ALA A 21 -0.30 -3.26 -3.12
C ALA A 21 0.54 -2.58 -4.19
N PHE A 22 0.79 -1.29 -4.00
CA PHE A 22 1.81 -0.57 -4.74
C PHE A 22 3.18 -0.82 -4.10
N VAL A 23 4.17 -1.18 -4.91
CA VAL A 23 5.54 -1.44 -4.47
C VAL A 23 6.49 -0.53 -5.24
N ALA A 24 7.26 0.27 -4.52
CA ALA A 24 8.40 1.00 -5.04
C ALA A 24 9.68 0.42 -4.44
N ALA A 25 10.67 0.11 -5.28
CA ALA A 25 11.93 -0.48 -4.83
C ALA A 25 13.12 0.05 -5.63
N PRO A 26 14.32 0.13 -5.06
CA PRO A 26 15.53 0.42 -5.81
C PRO A 26 15.77 -0.64 -6.89
N GLU A 27 16.30 -0.22 -8.04
CA GLU A 27 16.75 -1.11 -9.11
C GLU A 27 18.06 -1.84 -8.75
N THR A 28 17.97 -2.74 -7.76
CA THR A 28 19.07 -3.61 -7.35
C THR A 28 18.60 -5.06 -7.22
N LYS A 29 19.56 -5.99 -7.29
CA LYS A 29 19.40 -7.41 -6.94
C LYS A 29 19.71 -7.71 -5.48
N ASP A 30 20.28 -6.75 -4.76
CA ASP A 30 20.63 -6.90 -3.34
C ASP A 30 19.37 -6.96 -2.47
N LYS A 31 19.46 -7.69 -1.35
CA LYS A 31 18.41 -7.62 -0.31
C LYS A 31 18.43 -6.23 0.33
N ARG A 32 17.26 -5.62 0.46
CA ARG A 32 17.06 -4.30 1.06
C ARG A 32 16.04 -4.38 2.19
N PRO A 33 16.15 -3.52 3.22
CA PRO A 33 15.10 -3.43 4.23
C PRO A 33 13.76 -3.04 3.60
N ALA A 34 12.67 -3.59 4.12
CA ALA A 34 11.32 -3.29 3.66
C ALA A 34 10.60 -2.33 4.61
N ILE A 35 9.74 -1.48 4.06
CA ILE A 35 8.85 -0.60 4.81
C ILE A 35 7.42 -0.83 4.32
N LEU A 36 6.52 -1.06 5.28
CA LEU A 36 5.08 -1.06 5.04
C LEU A 36 4.53 0.35 5.23
N ILE A 37 3.79 0.85 4.25
CA ILE A 37 3.16 2.17 4.28
C ILE A 37 1.66 1.95 4.36
N VAL A 38 1.08 2.36 5.48
CA VAL A 38 -0.36 2.30 5.71
C VAL A 38 -1.00 3.55 5.10
N GLN A 39 -1.97 3.34 4.22
CA GLN A 39 -2.75 4.42 3.63
C GLN A 39 -3.54 5.19 4.69
N GLU A 40 -3.90 6.43 4.37
CA GLU A 40 -4.91 7.16 5.13
C GLU A 40 -6.33 6.78 4.66
N TRP A 41 -7.34 7.37 5.30
CA TRP A 41 -8.77 7.16 5.05
C TRP A 41 -9.26 7.42 3.61
N TRP A 42 -8.46 8.04 2.75
CA TRP A 42 -8.83 8.30 1.34
C TRP A 42 -8.64 7.10 0.41
N GLY A 43 -7.91 6.06 0.81
CA GLY A 43 -7.49 5.00 -0.11
C GLY A 43 -6.00 5.03 -0.43
N LEU A 44 -5.58 4.17 -1.37
CA LEU A 44 -4.24 4.16 -1.94
C LEU A 44 -4.07 5.32 -2.95
N THR A 45 -3.94 6.54 -2.43
CA THR A 45 -3.78 7.77 -3.22
C THR A 45 -2.39 7.88 -3.86
N ASP A 46 -2.24 8.78 -4.83
CA ASP A 46 -0.92 9.08 -5.41
C ASP A 46 0.04 9.73 -4.40
N HIS A 47 -0.49 10.38 -3.35
CA HIS A 47 0.31 10.87 -2.23
C HIS A 47 0.93 9.71 -1.44
N ILE A 48 0.17 8.64 -1.15
CA ILE A 48 0.70 7.44 -0.49
C ILE A 48 1.75 6.74 -1.38
N LYS A 49 1.49 6.63 -2.69
CA LYS A 49 2.49 6.09 -3.63
C LYS A 49 3.75 6.96 -3.70
N ASP A 50 3.62 8.27 -3.56
CA ASP A 50 4.76 9.19 -3.51
C ASP A 50 5.64 8.99 -2.27
N ILE A 51 5.01 8.78 -1.11
CA ILE A 51 5.74 8.41 0.10
C ILE A 51 6.51 7.11 -0.12
N ALA A 52 5.91 6.11 -0.79
CA ALA A 52 6.61 4.87 -1.14
C ALA A 52 7.81 5.10 -2.07
N ARG A 53 7.66 5.93 -3.11
CA ARG A 53 8.78 6.32 -3.99
C ARG A 53 9.92 6.99 -3.22
N ARG A 54 9.60 7.86 -2.26
CA ARG A 54 10.61 8.57 -1.44
C ARG A 54 11.42 7.59 -0.59
N TYR A 55 10.78 6.63 0.06
CA TYR A 55 11.51 5.57 0.78
C TYR A 55 12.30 4.66 -0.16
N ALA A 56 11.80 4.38 -1.36
CA ALA A 56 12.56 3.64 -2.37
C ALA A 56 13.82 4.39 -2.83
N ALA A 57 13.74 5.71 -2.99
CA ALA A 57 14.89 6.54 -3.32
C ALA A 57 15.97 6.52 -2.22
N GLU A 58 15.58 6.37 -0.95
CA GLU A 58 16.48 6.16 0.19
C GLU A 58 16.98 4.71 0.32
N GLY A 59 16.58 3.82 -0.59
CA GLY A 59 17.09 2.47 -0.66
C GLY A 59 16.25 1.40 0.04
N TYR A 60 14.98 1.67 0.38
CA TYR A 60 14.07 0.69 0.97
C TYR A 60 13.17 0.02 -0.08
N VAL A 61 12.76 -1.22 0.15
CA VAL A 61 11.60 -1.78 -0.58
C VAL A 61 10.34 -1.27 0.12
N ALA A 62 9.66 -0.29 -0.46
CA ALA A 62 8.47 0.32 0.12
C ALA A 62 7.21 -0.29 -0.48
N MET A 63 6.32 -0.78 0.38
CA MET A 63 5.09 -1.45 -0.01
C MET A 63 3.89 -0.78 0.66
N ALA A 64 2.92 -0.36 -0.15
CA ALA A 64 1.68 0.27 0.28
C ALA A 64 0.48 -0.60 -0.12
N PRO A 65 -0.04 -1.44 0.79
CA PRO A 65 -1.30 -2.16 0.60
C PRO A 65 -2.48 -1.23 0.34
N ASP A 66 -3.33 -1.61 -0.62
CA ASP A 66 -4.66 -1.04 -0.78
C ASP A 66 -5.61 -1.76 0.18
N LEU A 67 -5.77 -1.20 1.39
CA LEU A 67 -6.65 -1.76 2.44
C LEU A 67 -8.13 -1.73 2.05
N TYR A 68 -8.49 -0.96 1.02
CA TYR A 68 -9.84 -0.96 0.46
C TYR A 68 -10.01 -1.95 -0.70
N SER A 69 -9.02 -2.80 -0.99
CA SER A 69 -9.17 -3.91 -1.95
C SER A 69 -10.39 -4.78 -1.64
N ARG A 70 -10.60 -5.13 -0.37
CA ARG A 70 -11.78 -5.88 0.10
C ARG A 70 -13.10 -5.12 -0.06
N LEU A 71 -13.04 -3.80 -0.18
CA LEU A 71 -14.18 -2.92 -0.41
C LEU A 71 -14.32 -2.55 -1.90
N GLY A 72 -13.60 -3.23 -2.80
CA GLY A 72 -13.65 -3.00 -4.24
C GLY A 72 -12.59 -2.03 -4.77
N HIS A 73 -11.46 -1.87 -4.08
CA HIS A 73 -10.38 -0.93 -4.43
C HIS A 73 -10.81 0.54 -4.43
N ALA A 74 -11.54 0.94 -3.39
CA ALA A 74 -12.10 2.28 -3.30
C ALA A 74 -11.00 3.36 -3.14
N LEU A 75 -11.18 4.47 -3.85
CA LEU A 75 -10.38 5.69 -3.76
C LEU A 75 -11.35 6.86 -3.85
N THR A 76 -11.26 7.81 -2.91
CA THR A 76 -12.18 8.95 -2.90
C THR A 76 -11.49 10.24 -2.47
N THR A 77 -12.12 11.36 -2.83
CA THR A 77 -11.78 12.71 -2.39
C THR A 77 -12.92 13.36 -1.58
N ASP A 78 -14.05 12.66 -1.43
CA ASP A 78 -15.18 13.11 -0.63
C ASP A 78 -15.03 12.66 0.82
N ALA A 79 -15.06 13.61 1.76
CA ALA A 79 -14.84 13.32 3.18
C ALA A 79 -15.93 12.41 3.78
N GLY A 80 -17.17 12.50 3.29
CA GLY A 80 -18.26 11.65 3.74
C GLY A 80 -18.08 10.21 3.30
N GLU A 81 -17.65 9.99 2.06
CA GLU A 81 -17.30 8.67 1.53
C GLU A 81 -16.06 8.08 2.22
N ALA A 82 -15.00 8.87 2.41
CA ALA A 82 -13.80 8.45 3.12
C ALA A 82 -14.12 8.00 4.56
N GLY A 83 -14.97 8.77 5.25
CA GLY A 83 -15.48 8.41 6.57
C GLY A 83 -16.25 7.08 6.56
N LYS A 84 -17.07 6.81 5.54
CA LYS A 84 -17.79 5.54 5.41
C LYS A 84 -16.84 4.38 5.14
N LEU A 85 -15.87 4.53 4.24
CA LEU A 85 -14.89 3.50 3.92
C LEU A 85 -14.06 3.13 5.16
N MET A 86 -13.54 4.14 5.86
CA MET A 86 -12.75 3.96 7.09
C MET A 86 -13.55 3.26 8.19
N ASN A 87 -14.81 3.64 8.40
CA ASN A 87 -15.67 2.97 9.39
C ASN A 87 -16.13 1.56 8.97
N THR A 88 -16.14 1.28 7.65
CA THR A 88 -16.52 -0.04 7.11
C THR A 88 -15.38 -1.05 7.22
N LEU A 89 -14.13 -0.58 7.08
CA LEU A 89 -12.95 -1.42 7.27
C LEU A 89 -12.81 -1.81 8.74
N LYS A 90 -13.10 -3.08 9.06
CA LYS A 90 -12.90 -3.59 10.41
C LYS A 90 -11.41 -3.63 10.74
N GLN A 91 -11.07 -3.32 11.98
CA GLN A 91 -9.67 -3.32 12.43
C GLN A 91 -9.01 -4.70 12.32
N GLU A 92 -9.75 -5.78 12.62
CA GLU A 92 -9.28 -7.17 12.49
C GLU A 92 -8.91 -7.54 11.06
N ASP A 93 -9.75 -7.11 10.11
CA ASP A 93 -9.55 -7.29 8.68
C ASP A 93 -8.33 -6.50 8.19
N GLY A 94 -8.22 -5.23 8.58
CA GLY A 94 -7.07 -4.39 8.26
C GLY A 94 -5.76 -4.97 8.80
N LEU A 95 -5.76 -5.50 10.03
CA LEU A 95 -4.56 -6.13 10.60
C LEU A 95 -4.20 -7.43 9.86
N ALA A 96 -5.18 -8.25 9.49
CA ALA A 96 -4.95 -9.44 8.68
C ALA A 96 -4.34 -9.08 7.31
N ASP A 97 -4.87 -8.03 6.66
CA ASP A 97 -4.39 -7.54 5.37
C ASP A 97 -2.96 -7.03 5.42
N LEU A 98 -2.60 -6.30 6.49
CA LEU A 98 -1.23 -5.83 6.72
C LEU A 98 -0.28 -7.02 6.98
N ASN A 99 -0.69 -8.00 7.79
CA ASN A 99 0.12 -9.18 8.08
C ASN A 99 0.36 -10.06 6.83
N ALA A 100 -0.60 -10.12 5.90
CA ALA A 100 -0.45 -10.86 4.66
C ALA A 100 0.53 -10.23 3.65
N THR A 101 1.10 -9.06 3.97
CA THR A 101 1.98 -8.32 3.06
C THR A 101 3.42 -8.86 3.02
N VAL A 102 3.85 -9.65 4.01
CA VAL A 102 5.23 -10.14 4.18
C VAL A 102 5.32 -11.60 4.61
#